data_AF-A0A7S2UYE8-F1
#
_entry.id   AF-A0A7S2UYE8-F1
#
_cell.length_a   1.000
_cell.length_b   1.000
_cell.length_c   1.000
_cell.angle_alpha   90.00
_cell.angle_beta   90.00
_cell.angle_gamma   90.00
#
_symmetry.space_group_name_H-M   'P 1'
#
loop_
_entity.id
_entity.type
_entity.pdbx_description
1 polymer ?
#
loop_
_entity_poly.entity_id
_entity_poly.type
_entity_poly.pdbx_seq_one_letter_code
_entity_poly.pdbx_strand_id
1 'polypeptide(L)'
;MKNNKDYRECPKCQHLQIGSLERPQMCCVQCGQAYCFLHANAHDENTSCKEYAAQLASQDKPSEKIIAKISKKCPNCGADTEKNGGCNHMTCSKCSCDWCWLCGKVMKEGHYDPWNLAGCPGGQFRRVDADIGPPFLVCSLVMYGINALVGSLCTVVFGLLYCVFLPCCCCLLLALENKDALVMAIVAPPLVVYLVLCLLLWLSFCALWVAITLPFFILCSPLAICVGFGAYSRSARRWVLAPQHFMQSFIQENENNNIHINNNNNNNQEQQPQGEGQPEPQPPLQQDQR
;
A
#
# COMPACT_ATOMS: atom_id res chain seq x y z
N MET A 1 -47.77 -34.21 1.08
CA MET A 1 -46.70 -35.07 1.66
C MET A 1 -45.28 -34.47 1.56
N LYS A 2 -45.09 -33.20 1.19
CA LYS A 2 -43.75 -32.56 1.06
C LYS A 2 -43.37 -31.69 2.26
N ASN A 3 -43.37 -32.23 3.48
CA ASN A 3 -42.95 -31.41 4.63
C ASN A 3 -42.28 -32.20 5.76
N ASN A 4 -41.60 -33.30 5.42
CA ASN A 4 -40.68 -33.92 6.37
C ASN A 4 -39.26 -33.37 6.11
N LYS A 5 -38.64 -32.81 7.16
CA LYS A 5 -37.32 -32.14 7.10
C LYS A 5 -36.18 -33.12 6.84
N ASP A 6 -36.47 -34.41 6.90
CA ASP A 6 -35.49 -35.49 6.80
C ASP A 6 -35.30 -36.03 5.37
N TYR A 7 -36.10 -35.57 4.40
CA TYR A 7 -35.89 -35.93 3.00
C TYR A 7 -34.67 -35.23 2.41
N ARG A 8 -33.84 -35.99 1.68
CA ARG A 8 -32.70 -35.48 0.91
C ARG A 8 -32.64 -36.16 -0.45
N GLU A 9 -32.22 -35.40 -1.45
CA GLU A 9 -31.99 -35.89 -2.80
C GLU A 9 -30.56 -36.39 -2.94
N CYS A 10 -30.38 -37.51 -3.63
CA CYS A 10 -29.05 -37.97 -3.99
C CYS A 10 -28.40 -37.01 -5.00
N PRO A 11 -27.18 -36.51 -4.77
CA PRO A 11 -26.52 -35.59 -5.70
C PRO A 11 -26.15 -36.22 -7.05
N LYS A 12 -26.18 -37.57 -7.16
CA LYS A 12 -25.83 -38.31 -8.38
C LYS A 12 -27.05 -38.66 -9.24
N CYS A 13 -28.11 -39.20 -8.64
CA CYS A 13 -29.29 -39.69 -9.37
C CYS A 13 -30.60 -39.01 -8.97
N GLN A 14 -30.55 -38.00 -8.10
CA GLN A 14 -31.70 -37.22 -7.61
C GLN A 14 -32.79 -38.05 -6.91
N HIS A 15 -32.51 -39.32 -6.59
CA HIS A 15 -33.42 -40.15 -5.83
C HIS A 15 -33.65 -39.57 -4.43
N LEU A 16 -34.91 -39.40 -4.06
CA LEU A 16 -35.33 -38.83 -2.77
C LEU A 16 -35.41 -39.95 -1.71
N GLN A 17 -34.66 -39.79 -0.63
CA GLN A 17 -34.66 -40.74 0.48
C GLN A 17 -34.61 -40.02 1.83
N ILE A 18 -34.98 -40.74 2.90
CA ILE A 18 -35.03 -40.20 4.26
C ILE A 18 -33.67 -40.43 4.93
N GLY A 19 -33.14 -39.38 5.53
CA GLY A 19 -31.92 -39.39 6.31
C GLY A 19 -32.13 -39.06 7.79
N SER A 20 -31.04 -38.95 8.54
CA SER A 20 -31.04 -38.50 9.94
C SER A 20 -29.93 -37.49 10.18
N LEU A 21 -30.22 -36.48 10.99
CA LEU A 21 -29.24 -35.49 11.49
C LEU A 21 -28.23 -36.12 12.45
N GLU A 22 -28.62 -37.15 13.21
CA GLU A 22 -27.77 -37.83 14.19
C GLU A 22 -26.72 -38.73 13.52
N ARG A 23 -27.03 -39.22 12.31
CA ARG A 23 -26.15 -40.07 11.51
C ARG A 23 -26.10 -39.51 10.08
N PRO A 24 -25.25 -38.49 9.84
CA PRO A 24 -25.26 -37.76 8.58
C PRO A 24 -24.67 -38.54 7.40
N GLN A 25 -24.00 -39.68 7.62
CA GLN A 25 -23.53 -40.52 6.52
C GLN A 25 -24.71 -41.24 5.86
N MET A 26 -24.89 -41.02 4.57
CA MET A 26 -25.98 -41.57 3.78
C MET A 26 -25.45 -42.35 2.58
N CYS A 27 -26.17 -43.38 2.18
CA CYS A 27 -25.92 -44.12 0.96
C CYS A 27 -27.21 -44.13 0.13
N CYS A 28 -27.13 -43.84 -1.16
CA CYS A 28 -28.29 -43.85 -2.04
C CYS A 28 -28.76 -45.28 -2.30
N VAL A 29 -30.03 -45.57 -1.99
CA VAL A 29 -30.62 -46.90 -2.24
C VAL A 29 -30.72 -47.27 -3.73
N GLN A 30 -30.71 -46.28 -4.63
CA GLN A 30 -30.83 -46.55 -6.07
C GLN A 30 -29.50 -46.61 -6.82
N CYS A 31 -28.52 -45.80 -6.44
CA CYS A 31 -27.24 -45.75 -7.16
C CYS A 31 -26.01 -46.09 -6.31
N GLY A 32 -26.18 -46.38 -5.01
CA GLY A 32 -25.11 -46.74 -4.10
C GLY A 32 -24.13 -45.61 -3.74
N GLN A 33 -24.39 -44.37 -4.18
CA GLN A 33 -23.51 -43.24 -3.87
C GLN A 33 -23.53 -42.92 -2.38
N ALA A 34 -22.35 -42.89 -1.74
CA ALA A 34 -22.17 -42.36 -0.39
C ALA A 34 -22.10 -40.83 -0.42
N TYR A 35 -22.80 -40.18 0.50
CA TYR A 35 -22.84 -38.72 0.64
C TYR A 35 -23.28 -38.30 2.05
N CYS A 36 -23.05 -37.04 2.40
CA CYS A 36 -23.41 -36.46 3.69
C CYS A 36 -24.81 -35.82 3.67
N PHE A 37 -25.58 -36.00 4.74
CA PHE A 37 -26.91 -35.41 4.94
C PHE A 37 -26.88 -33.88 5.02
N LEU A 38 -25.81 -33.31 5.58
CA LEU A 38 -25.64 -31.87 5.79
C LEU A 38 -24.93 -31.18 4.62
N HIS A 39 -23.88 -31.81 4.09
CA HIS A 39 -22.97 -31.19 3.12
C HIS A 39 -22.95 -31.89 1.75
N ALA A 40 -23.85 -32.84 1.49
CA ALA A 40 -23.90 -33.63 0.26
C ALA A 40 -22.52 -34.25 -0.06
N ASN A 41 -21.92 -33.93 -1.21
CA ASN A 41 -20.64 -34.48 -1.66
C ASN A 41 -19.41 -33.63 -1.24
N ALA A 42 -19.56 -32.67 -0.31
CA ALA A 42 -18.48 -31.75 0.02
C ALA A 42 -17.31 -32.40 0.80
N HIS A 43 -17.54 -33.55 1.42
CA HIS A 43 -16.49 -34.34 2.08
C HIS A 43 -16.80 -35.85 1.98
N ASP A 44 -15.77 -36.67 2.16
CA ASP A 44 -15.87 -38.12 2.10
C ASP A 44 -16.40 -38.73 3.42
N GLU A 45 -16.53 -40.06 3.43
CA GLU A 45 -16.97 -40.83 4.60
C GLU A 45 -15.93 -40.89 5.73
N ASN A 46 -14.67 -40.64 5.42
CA ASN A 46 -13.57 -40.67 6.39
C ASN A 46 -13.44 -39.33 7.13
N THR A 47 -14.00 -38.26 6.59
CA THR A 47 -13.98 -36.92 7.16
C THR A 47 -15.32 -36.61 7.82
N SER A 48 -15.29 -36.35 9.13
CA SER A 48 -16.51 -35.93 9.83
C SER A 48 -16.93 -34.51 9.45
N CYS A 49 -18.23 -34.19 9.58
CA CYS A 49 -18.73 -32.83 9.34
C CYS A 49 -18.01 -31.77 10.19
N LYS A 50 -17.55 -32.14 11.40
CA LYS A 50 -16.83 -31.24 12.30
C LYS A 50 -15.41 -30.95 11.79
N GLU A 51 -14.72 -31.96 11.28
CA GLU A 51 -13.40 -31.81 10.67
C GLU A 51 -13.48 -31.00 9.37
N TYR A 52 -14.48 -31.26 8.53
CA TYR A 52 -14.73 -30.46 7.33
C TYR A 52 -14.96 -28.98 7.65
N ALA A 53 -15.80 -28.67 8.63
CA ALA A 53 -16.03 -27.29 9.06
C ALA A 53 -14.75 -26.62 9.61
N ALA A 54 -13.93 -27.37 10.34
CA ALA A 54 -12.64 -26.87 10.83
C ALA A 54 -11.64 -26.63 9.70
N GLN A 55 -11.61 -27.48 8.68
CA GLN A 55 -10.78 -27.30 7.49
C GLN A 55 -11.22 -26.06 6.70
N LEU A 56 -12.51 -25.87 6.46
CA LEU A 56 -13.03 -24.69 5.76
C LEU A 56 -12.67 -23.40 6.52
N ALA A 57 -12.90 -23.37 7.83
CA ALA A 57 -12.52 -22.24 8.68
C ALA A 57 -11.00 -21.99 8.72
N SER A 58 -10.17 -23.00 8.44
CA SER A 58 -8.73 -22.84 8.32
C SER A 58 -8.29 -22.28 6.97
N GLN A 59 -9.04 -22.57 5.90
CA GLN A 59 -8.79 -22.09 4.54
C GLN A 59 -9.30 -20.64 4.33
N ASP A 60 -10.33 -20.22 5.05
CA ASP A 60 -10.83 -18.84 4.98
C ASP A 60 -9.87 -17.83 5.65
N LYS A 61 -9.19 -18.22 6.72
CA LYS A 61 -8.22 -17.37 7.45
C LYS A 61 -7.06 -16.80 6.61
N PRO A 62 -6.35 -17.59 5.78
CA PRO A 62 -5.32 -17.04 4.89
C PRO A 62 -5.92 -16.15 3.82
N SER A 63 -7.14 -16.46 3.33
CA SER A 63 -7.85 -15.66 2.33
C SER A 63 -8.19 -14.26 2.86
N GLU A 64 -8.71 -14.15 4.09
CA GLU A 64 -8.97 -12.86 4.74
C GLU A 64 -7.71 -11.99 4.88
N LYS A 65 -6.57 -12.61 5.22
CA LYS A 65 -5.30 -11.88 5.35
C LYS A 65 -4.77 -11.39 4.01
N ILE A 66 -5.02 -12.12 2.93
CA ILE A 66 -4.65 -11.69 1.57
C ILE A 66 -5.57 -10.56 1.12
N ILE A 67 -6.89 -10.70 1.34
CA ILE A 67 -7.89 -9.66 1.05
C ILE A 67 -7.56 -8.37 1.79
N ALA A 68 -7.21 -8.43 3.07
CA ALA A 68 -6.83 -7.25 3.85
C ALA A 68 -5.54 -6.56 3.36
N LYS A 69 -4.67 -7.29 2.65
CA LYS A 69 -3.44 -6.72 2.07
C LYS A 69 -3.69 -6.01 0.73
N ILE A 70 -4.67 -6.46 -0.05
CA ILE A 70 -4.95 -5.93 -1.39
C ILE A 70 -6.14 -4.96 -1.43
N SER A 71 -7.02 -5.01 -0.43
CA SER A 71 -8.22 -4.20 -0.32
C SER A 71 -8.16 -3.24 0.87
N LYS A 72 -8.85 -2.11 0.76
CA LYS A 72 -9.09 -1.18 1.86
C LYS A 72 -10.57 -0.86 1.97
N LYS A 73 -11.03 -0.55 3.18
CA LYS A 73 -12.42 -0.18 3.45
C LYS A 73 -12.69 1.26 3.03
N CYS A 74 -13.84 1.47 2.39
CA CYS A 74 -14.35 2.79 2.08
C CYS A 74 -14.61 3.58 3.39
N PRO A 75 -14.12 4.83 3.52
CA PRO A 75 -14.30 5.62 4.74
C PRO A 75 -15.74 6.06 5.02
N ASN A 76 -16.61 6.02 4.02
CA ASN A 76 -18.01 6.43 4.18
C ASN A 76 -18.92 5.25 4.54
N CYS A 77 -18.77 4.12 3.84
CA CYS A 77 -19.71 2.98 3.96
C CYS A 77 -19.05 1.66 4.41
N GLY A 78 -17.74 1.62 4.61
CA GLY A 78 -17.01 0.43 5.08
C GLY A 78 -16.86 -0.71 4.07
N ALA A 79 -17.30 -0.52 2.82
CA ALA A 79 -17.19 -1.51 1.76
C ALA A 79 -15.72 -1.80 1.41
N ASP A 80 -15.36 -3.09 1.29
CA ASP A 80 -14.05 -3.49 0.81
C ASP A 80 -13.87 -3.09 -0.65
N THR A 81 -12.79 -2.37 -0.93
CA THR A 81 -12.47 -1.85 -2.25
C THR A 81 -11.06 -2.28 -2.61
N GLU A 82 -10.92 -2.93 -3.77
CA GLU A 82 -9.63 -3.31 -4.34
C GLU A 82 -9.09 -2.17 -5.21
N LYS A 83 -7.76 -2.01 -5.23
CA LYS A 83 -7.13 -0.97 -6.04
C LYS A 83 -6.99 -1.41 -7.50
N ASN A 84 -7.77 -0.81 -8.40
CA ASN A 84 -7.70 -1.07 -9.85
C ASN A 84 -6.45 -0.48 -10.57
N GLY A 85 -5.36 -0.23 -9.85
CA GLY A 85 -4.09 0.25 -10.41
C GLY A 85 -4.09 1.72 -10.87
N GLY A 86 -2.89 2.29 -10.99
CA GLY A 86 -2.65 3.59 -11.66
C GLY A 86 -2.97 4.85 -10.86
N CYS A 87 -4.16 4.98 -10.25
CA CYS A 87 -4.61 6.20 -9.57
C CYS A 87 -4.93 5.93 -8.09
N ASN A 88 -4.63 6.91 -7.22
CA ASN A 88 -5.01 6.87 -5.81
C ASN A 88 -6.37 7.54 -5.54
N HIS A 89 -6.96 8.20 -6.53
CA HIS A 89 -8.36 8.62 -6.49
C HIS A 89 -9.22 7.39 -6.76
N MET A 90 -10.02 7.03 -5.76
CA MET A 90 -10.94 5.91 -5.85
C MET A 90 -12.36 6.38 -5.66
N THR A 91 -13.25 5.84 -6.46
CA THR A 91 -14.69 6.02 -6.32
C THR A 91 -15.26 4.71 -5.81
N CYS A 92 -15.92 4.73 -4.66
CA CYS A 92 -16.48 3.51 -4.10
C CYS A 92 -17.72 3.06 -4.90
N SER A 93 -17.79 1.79 -5.27
CA SER A 93 -18.90 1.22 -6.05
C SER A 93 -20.24 1.17 -5.30
N LYS A 94 -20.24 1.21 -3.96
CA LYS A 94 -21.48 1.14 -3.15
C LYS A 94 -22.07 2.51 -2.80
N CYS A 95 -21.24 3.47 -2.37
CA CYS A 95 -21.69 4.82 -1.99
C CYS A 95 -21.47 5.88 -3.08
N SER A 96 -20.79 5.54 -4.18
CA SER A 96 -20.31 6.48 -5.22
C SER A 96 -19.46 7.62 -4.69
N CYS A 97 -18.91 7.49 -3.49
CA CYS A 97 -18.15 8.52 -2.83
C CYS A 97 -16.66 8.44 -3.22
N ASP A 98 -16.08 9.60 -3.54
CA ASP A 98 -14.68 9.74 -3.90
C ASP A 98 -13.79 9.82 -2.65
N TRP A 99 -12.70 9.08 -2.66
CA TRP A 99 -11.78 9.00 -1.54
C TRP A 99 -10.36 8.69 -2.00
N CYS A 100 -9.39 8.96 -1.11
CA CYS A 100 -7.97 8.81 -1.40
C CYS A 100 -7.44 7.50 -0.85
N TRP A 101 -6.87 6.65 -1.70
CA TRP A 101 -6.26 5.38 -1.33
C TRP A 101 -5.07 5.53 -0.37
N LEU A 102 -4.35 6.67 -0.42
CA LEU A 102 -3.18 6.91 0.43
C LEU A 102 -3.59 7.15 1.88
N CYS A 103 -4.47 8.12 2.12
CA CYS A 103 -4.85 8.52 3.48
C CYS A 103 -6.15 7.88 3.98
N GLY A 104 -6.91 7.19 3.11
CA GLY A 104 -8.17 6.56 3.47
C GLY A 104 -9.28 7.54 3.84
N LYS A 105 -9.20 8.81 3.42
CA LYS A 105 -10.21 9.84 3.73
C LYS A 105 -11.07 10.15 2.51
N VAL A 106 -12.32 10.57 2.77
CA VAL A 106 -13.22 11.13 1.75
C VAL A 106 -12.55 12.35 1.14
N MET A 107 -12.53 12.39 -0.19
CA MET A 107 -11.86 13.44 -0.94
C MET A 107 -12.74 14.69 -0.99
N LYS A 108 -12.12 15.84 -0.76
CA LYS A 108 -12.70 17.16 -1.02
C LYS A 108 -11.94 17.80 -2.17
N GLU A 109 -12.49 18.87 -2.77
CA GLU A 109 -11.83 19.60 -3.85
C GLU A 109 -10.37 19.93 -3.50
N GLY A 110 -9.47 19.76 -4.47
CA GLY A 110 -8.05 20.08 -4.29
C GLY A 110 -7.27 19.17 -3.34
N HIS A 111 -7.72 17.94 -3.07
CA HIS A 111 -7.02 17.01 -2.15
C HIS A 111 -5.55 16.74 -2.53
N TYR A 112 -5.24 16.74 -3.83
CA TYR A 112 -3.89 16.50 -4.36
C TYR A 112 -3.12 17.78 -4.67
N ASP A 113 -3.71 18.96 -4.41
CA ASP A 113 -3.07 20.23 -4.70
C ASP A 113 -1.81 20.41 -3.85
N PRO A 114 -0.72 21.00 -4.40
CA PRO A 114 0.54 21.16 -3.70
C PRO A 114 0.45 21.88 -2.35
N TRP A 115 -0.51 22.80 -2.19
CA TRP A 115 -0.71 23.60 -0.98
C TRP A 115 -1.65 22.96 0.04
N ASN A 116 -2.33 21.85 -0.30
CA ASN A 116 -3.29 21.22 0.60
C ASN A 116 -2.59 20.30 1.61
N LEU A 117 -2.14 20.89 2.72
CA LEU A 117 -1.42 20.18 3.78
C LEU A 117 -2.26 19.11 4.50
N ALA A 118 -3.58 19.28 4.54
CA ALA A 118 -4.48 18.31 5.15
C ALA A 118 -4.78 17.10 4.23
N GLY A 119 -4.38 17.18 2.95
CA GLY A 119 -4.56 16.18 1.93
C GLY A 119 -3.30 15.35 1.63
N CYS A 120 -3.14 14.98 0.36
CA CYS A 120 -2.01 14.21 -0.15
C CYS A 120 -1.37 14.94 -1.35
N PRO A 121 -0.61 16.03 -1.12
CA PRO A 121 -0.09 16.87 -2.20
C PRO A 121 0.78 16.08 -3.20
N GLY A 122 0.44 16.18 -4.49
CA GLY A 122 1.11 15.44 -5.57
C GLY A 122 0.93 13.91 -5.49
N GLY A 123 0.00 13.44 -4.67
CA GLY A 123 -0.18 12.03 -4.35
C GLY A 123 -1.02 11.24 -5.36
N GLN A 124 -1.61 11.85 -6.38
CA GLN A 124 -2.63 11.19 -7.22
C GLN A 124 -2.09 9.93 -7.93
N PHE A 125 -0.84 9.95 -8.39
CA PHE A 125 -0.19 8.85 -9.12
C PHE A 125 0.98 8.22 -8.34
N ARG A 126 1.11 8.51 -7.04
CA ARG A 126 2.20 7.96 -6.20
C ARG A 126 1.97 6.46 -5.95
N ARG A 127 3.01 5.63 -6.10
CA ARG A 127 2.89 4.22 -5.70
C ARG A 127 2.97 4.09 -4.17
N VAL A 128 2.20 3.16 -3.60
CA VAL A 128 2.04 3.00 -2.15
C VAL A 128 3.27 2.30 -1.53
N ASP A 129 3.98 1.52 -2.33
CA ASP A 129 5.24 0.82 -2.00
C ASP A 129 6.47 1.74 -2.09
N ALA A 130 6.33 2.96 -2.60
CA ALA A 130 7.39 3.96 -2.66
C ALA A 130 7.37 4.85 -1.40
N ASP A 131 7.45 4.22 -0.23
CA ASP A 131 7.45 4.90 1.07
C ASP A 131 8.75 5.70 1.29
N ILE A 132 8.71 6.99 0.94
CA ILE A 132 9.25 8.02 1.82
C ILE A 132 8.03 8.65 2.50
N GLY A 133 7.74 8.18 3.70
CA GLY A 133 6.57 8.63 4.45
C GLY A 133 6.65 10.12 4.86
N PRO A 134 5.50 10.72 5.22
CA PRO A 134 5.43 12.01 5.91
C PRO A 134 6.34 12.17 7.15
N PRO A 135 6.72 11.13 7.94
CA PRO A 135 7.68 11.31 9.03
C PRO A 135 9.04 11.82 8.59
N PHE A 136 9.53 11.51 7.38
CA PHE A 136 10.84 12.02 6.92
C PHE A 136 10.80 13.53 6.63
N LEU A 137 9.71 14.01 6.02
CA LEU A 137 9.51 15.44 5.76
C LEU A 137 9.28 16.21 7.05
N VAL A 138 8.48 15.66 7.98
CA VAL A 138 8.23 16.28 9.29
C VAL A 138 9.52 16.30 10.14
N CYS A 139 10.26 15.19 10.22
CA CYS A 139 11.56 15.17 10.90
C CYS A 139 12.56 16.13 10.27
N SER A 140 12.61 16.21 8.94
CA SER A 140 13.49 17.15 8.23
C SER A 140 13.14 18.60 8.56
N LEU A 141 11.85 18.96 8.59
CA LEU A 141 11.41 20.32 8.96
C LEU A 141 11.67 20.65 10.44
N VAL A 142 11.52 19.68 11.34
CA VAL A 142 11.81 19.87 12.78
C VAL A 142 13.32 20.03 12.99
N MET A 143 14.14 19.14 12.42
CA MET A 143 15.60 19.23 12.50
C MET A 143 16.12 20.53 11.87
N TYR A 144 15.50 20.97 10.78
CA TYR A 144 15.75 22.26 10.16
C TYR A 144 15.46 23.43 11.10
N GLY A 145 14.28 23.45 11.72
CA GLY A 145 13.90 24.50 12.66
C GLY A 145 14.84 24.59 13.85
N ILE A 146 15.27 23.43 14.38
CA ILE A 146 16.23 23.36 15.48
C ILE A 146 17.61 23.89 15.04
N ASN A 147 18.13 23.44 13.89
CA ASN A 147 19.44 23.90 13.40
C ASN A 147 19.46 25.41 13.11
N ALA A 148 18.39 25.93 12.49
CA ALA A 148 18.22 27.37 12.25
C ALA A 148 18.19 28.16 13.55
N LEU A 149 17.40 27.72 14.53
CA LEU A 149 17.31 28.36 15.85
C LEU A 149 18.66 28.38 16.57
N VAL A 150 19.34 27.23 16.65
CA VAL A 150 20.64 27.10 17.33
C VAL A 150 21.70 27.95 16.63
N GLY A 151 21.76 27.93 15.30
CA GLY A 151 22.70 28.75 14.53
C GLY A 151 22.48 30.25 14.68
N SER A 152 21.22 30.70 14.62
CA SER A 152 20.85 32.10 14.86
C SER A 152 21.19 32.53 16.28
N LEU A 153 20.96 31.68 17.28
CA LEU A 153 21.34 31.97 18.67
C LEU A 153 22.85 32.09 18.83
N CYS A 154 23.63 31.16 18.27
CA CYS A 154 25.10 31.23 18.34
C CYS A 154 25.65 32.48 17.66
N THR A 155 25.17 32.81 16.46
CA THR A 155 25.62 34.01 15.74
C THR A 155 25.28 35.30 16.46
N VAL A 156 24.11 35.39 17.09
CA VAL A 156 23.74 36.53 17.96
C VAL A 156 24.65 36.61 19.17
N VAL A 157 24.91 35.50 19.87
CA VAL A 157 25.77 35.49 21.07
C VAL A 157 27.21 35.94 20.72
N PHE A 158 27.81 35.37 19.67
CA PHE A 158 29.16 35.77 19.25
C PHE A 158 29.21 37.22 18.73
N GLY A 159 28.17 37.66 18.02
CA GLY A 159 28.05 39.06 17.59
C GLY A 159 27.93 40.03 18.76
N LEU A 160 27.13 39.70 19.78
CA LEU A 160 27.01 40.50 21.00
C LEU A 160 28.31 40.55 21.79
N LEU A 161 29.01 39.43 21.93
CA LEU A 161 30.34 39.41 22.55
C LEU A 161 31.30 40.35 21.80
N TYR A 162 31.36 40.26 20.47
CA TYR A 162 32.18 41.16 19.65
C TYR A 162 31.79 42.64 19.85
N CYS A 163 30.49 42.94 19.87
CA CYS A 163 29.98 44.30 20.11
C CYS A 163 30.22 44.82 21.53
N VAL A 164 30.49 43.96 22.52
CA VAL A 164 30.89 44.37 23.88
C VAL A 164 32.41 44.58 23.96
N PHE A 165 33.19 43.73 23.30
CA PHE A 165 34.65 43.85 23.27
C PHE A 165 35.12 45.03 22.41
N LEU A 166 34.40 45.38 21.35
CA LEU A 166 34.80 46.45 20.42
C LEU A 166 34.79 47.86 21.06
N PRO A 167 33.74 48.31 21.77
CA PRO A 167 33.76 49.58 22.52
C PRO A 167 34.79 49.58 23.64
N CYS A 168 34.99 48.44 24.33
CA CYS A 168 36.01 48.33 25.38
C CYS A 168 37.43 48.54 24.82
N CYS A 169 37.70 48.01 23.62
CA CYS A 169 38.96 48.21 22.92
C CYS A 169 39.11 49.64 22.37
N CYS A 170 38.04 50.23 21.83
CA CYS A 170 38.05 51.61 21.35
C CYS A 170 38.24 52.62 22.51
N CYS A 171 37.57 52.41 23.65
CA CYS A 171 37.77 53.23 24.85
C CYS A 171 39.20 53.11 25.40
N LEU A 172 39.81 51.93 25.32
CA LEU A 172 41.22 51.74 25.68
C LEU A 172 42.13 52.54 24.73
N LEU A 173 41.90 52.51 23.42
CA LEU A 173 42.69 53.27 22.45
C LEU A 173 42.54 54.80 22.65
N LEU A 174 41.32 55.28 22.88
CA LEU A 174 41.06 56.70 23.17
C LEU A 174 41.68 57.14 24.52
N ALA A 175 41.65 56.28 25.54
CA ALA A 175 42.28 56.55 26.83
C ALA A 175 43.83 56.56 26.76
N LEU A 176 44.42 55.96 25.72
CA LEU A 176 45.85 55.95 25.48
C LEU A 176 46.32 57.10 24.57
N GLU A 177 45.41 57.79 23.87
CA GLU A 177 45.71 58.96 23.02
C GLU A 177 46.32 60.13 23.81
N ASN A 178 46.05 60.21 25.11
CA ASN A 178 46.62 61.18 26.05
C ASN A 178 47.95 60.74 26.71
N LYS A 179 48.53 59.60 26.30
CA LYS A 179 49.78 59.05 26.87
C LYS A 179 50.90 59.02 25.81
N ASP A 180 52.15 58.87 26.27
CA ASP A 180 53.34 58.89 25.41
C ASP A 180 53.20 58.05 24.14
N ALA A 181 53.64 58.59 22.99
CA ALA A 181 53.54 57.94 21.68
C ALA A 181 54.12 56.51 21.65
N LEU A 182 55.10 56.23 22.53
CA LEU A 182 55.68 54.90 22.73
C LEU A 182 54.64 53.87 23.22
N VAL A 183 53.77 54.26 24.15
CA VAL A 183 52.74 53.37 24.74
C VAL A 183 51.68 53.05 23.69
N MET A 184 51.28 54.04 22.89
CA MET A 184 50.37 53.83 21.76
C MET A 184 50.95 52.88 20.72
N ALA A 185 52.23 53.03 20.38
CA ALA A 185 52.92 52.16 19.43
C ALA A 185 53.03 50.69 19.90
N ILE A 186 53.05 50.45 21.21
CA ILE A 186 53.17 49.10 21.78
C ILE A 186 51.80 48.42 21.94
N VAL A 187 50.78 49.17 22.37
CA VAL A 187 49.49 48.59 22.79
C VAL A 187 48.45 48.54 21.67
N ALA A 188 48.45 49.50 20.74
CA ALA A 188 47.44 49.53 19.67
C ALA A 188 47.55 48.38 18.66
N PRO A 189 48.74 47.99 18.16
CA PRO A 189 48.86 46.88 17.20
C PRO A 189 48.33 45.52 17.71
N PRO A 190 48.69 45.02 18.91
CA PRO A 190 48.19 43.73 19.38
C PRO A 190 46.67 43.75 19.64
N LEU A 191 46.11 44.90 20.01
CA LEU A 191 44.67 45.06 20.19
C LEU A 191 43.92 44.98 18.85
N VAL A 192 44.43 45.65 17.81
CA VAL A 192 43.88 45.57 16.45
C VAL A 192 43.99 44.13 15.93
N VAL A 193 45.14 43.46 16.13
CA VAL A 193 45.33 42.05 15.76
C VAL A 193 44.32 41.16 16.48
N TYR A 194 44.10 41.36 17.77
CA TYR A 194 43.10 40.60 18.54
C TYR A 194 41.67 40.77 17.97
N LEU A 195 41.25 42.00 17.69
CA LEU A 195 39.94 42.28 17.09
C LEU A 195 39.77 41.64 15.71
N VAL A 196 40.81 41.69 14.87
CA VAL A 196 40.84 41.04 13.56
C VAL A 196 40.73 39.52 13.70
N LEU A 197 41.47 38.91 14.63
CA LEU A 197 41.39 37.47 14.89
C LEU A 197 39.99 37.05 15.38
N CYS A 198 39.37 37.82 16.28
CA CYS A 198 37.99 37.57 16.72
C CYS A 198 36.99 37.66 15.56
N LEU A 199 37.14 38.65 14.67
CA LEU A 199 36.29 38.79 13.49
C LEU A 199 36.45 37.60 12.53
N LEU A 200 37.69 37.18 12.27
CA LEU A 200 37.98 36.01 11.43
C LEU A 200 37.41 34.72 12.03
N LEU A 201 37.50 34.53 13.35
CA LEU A 201 36.90 33.39 14.04
C LEU A 201 35.37 33.40 13.92
N TRP A 202 34.72 34.57 14.06
CA TRP A 202 33.27 34.67 13.88
C TRP A 202 32.85 34.38 12.42
N LEU A 203 33.53 34.96 11.44
CA LEU A 203 33.25 34.71 10.02
C LEU A 203 33.46 33.24 9.62
N SER A 204 34.51 32.60 10.14
CA SER A 204 34.75 31.18 9.90
C SER A 204 33.69 30.29 10.55
N PHE A 205 33.20 30.63 11.74
CA PHE A 205 32.07 29.95 12.37
C PHE A 205 30.78 30.09 11.53
N CYS A 206 30.47 31.30 11.06
CA CYS A 206 29.33 31.54 10.17
C CYS A 206 29.44 30.73 8.87
N ALA A 207 30.62 30.73 8.24
CA ALA A 207 30.87 29.98 7.02
C ALA A 207 30.71 28.46 7.23
N LEU A 208 31.25 27.93 8.33
CA LEU A 208 31.10 26.52 8.68
C LEU A 208 29.63 26.14 8.93
N TRP A 209 28.89 26.99 9.63
CA TRP A 209 27.47 26.76 9.89
C TRP A 209 26.64 26.76 8.59
N VAL A 210 26.90 27.70 7.67
CA VAL A 210 26.28 27.70 6.34
C VAL A 210 26.70 26.47 5.54
N ALA A 211 27.96 26.07 5.57
CA ALA A 211 28.46 24.89 4.85
C ALA A 211 27.85 23.58 5.38
N ILE A 212 27.56 23.50 6.68
CA ILE A 212 26.89 22.34 7.27
C ILE A 212 25.40 22.36 6.94
N THR A 213 24.73 23.50 6.98
CA THR A 213 23.28 23.57 6.78
C THR A 213 22.88 23.52 5.31
N LEU A 214 23.60 24.19 4.41
CA LEU A 214 23.26 24.31 3.00
C LEU A 214 23.09 22.96 2.26
N PRO A 215 23.95 21.93 2.45
CA PRO A 215 23.74 20.61 1.86
C PRO A 215 22.47 19.94 2.36
N PHE A 216 22.13 20.08 3.65
CA PHE A 216 20.87 19.55 4.19
C PHE A 216 19.66 20.29 3.60
N PHE A 217 19.75 21.62 3.44
CA PHE A 217 18.73 22.42 2.74
C PHE A 217 18.53 21.94 1.31
N ILE A 218 19.61 21.74 0.56
CA ILE A 218 19.54 21.29 -0.83
C ILE A 218 18.93 19.89 -0.88
N LEU A 219 19.48 18.93 -0.14
CA LEU A 219 19.07 17.52 -0.18
C LEU A 219 17.66 17.27 0.37
N CYS A 220 17.24 18.03 1.38
CA CYS A 220 15.91 17.88 2.00
C CYS A 220 14.88 18.84 1.40
N SER A 221 15.25 19.67 0.41
CA SER A 221 14.28 20.56 -0.25
C SER A 221 13.23 19.73 -1.00
N PRO A 222 11.96 20.16 -0.99
CA PRO A 222 10.91 19.51 -1.79
C PRO A 222 11.30 19.41 -3.27
N LEU A 223 12.04 20.39 -3.79
CA LEU A 223 12.49 20.45 -5.18
C LEU A 223 13.59 19.42 -5.48
N ALA A 224 14.62 19.28 -4.63
CA ALA A 224 15.68 18.30 -4.87
C ALA A 224 15.20 16.85 -4.69
N ILE A 225 14.26 16.63 -3.77
CA ILE A 225 13.60 15.32 -3.62
C ILE A 225 12.80 15.00 -4.90
N CYS A 226 12.04 15.97 -5.44
CA CYS A 226 11.30 15.80 -6.68
C CYS A 226 12.20 15.53 -7.91
N VAL A 227 13.34 16.21 -8.01
CA VAL A 227 14.27 16.05 -9.15
C VAL A 227 15.14 14.80 -9.03
N GLY A 228 15.65 14.48 -7.83
CA GLY A 228 16.48 13.31 -7.57
C GLY A 228 15.74 11.98 -7.74
N PHE A 229 14.49 11.90 -7.29
CA PHE A 229 13.64 10.72 -7.51
C PHE A 229 13.13 10.61 -8.96
N GLY A 230 13.01 11.73 -9.68
CA GLY A 230 12.73 11.74 -11.11
C GLY A 230 13.81 11.03 -11.95
N ALA A 231 15.08 11.08 -11.50
CA ALA A 231 16.20 10.41 -12.14
C ALA A 231 16.36 8.94 -11.69
N TYR A 232 16.28 8.66 -10.38
CA TYR A 232 16.39 7.29 -9.84
C TYR A 232 15.25 6.37 -10.34
N SER A 233 14.03 6.90 -10.50
CA SER A 233 12.91 6.13 -11.04
C SER A 233 13.08 5.75 -12.53
N ARG A 234 13.94 6.45 -13.31
CA ARG A 234 14.20 6.07 -14.71
C ARG A 234 15.14 4.87 -14.81
N SER A 235 16.15 4.82 -13.95
CA SER A 235 17.15 3.74 -13.91
C SER A 235 16.62 2.48 -13.21
N ALA A 236 15.84 2.61 -12.13
CA ALA A 236 15.20 1.47 -11.46
C ALA A 236 14.11 0.78 -12.31
N ARG A 237 13.44 1.51 -13.22
CA ARG A 237 12.47 0.94 -14.18
C ARG A 237 13.05 -0.18 -15.05
N ARG A 238 14.34 -0.13 -15.37
CA ARG A 238 14.99 -1.10 -16.27
C ARG A 238 15.28 -2.45 -15.60
N TRP A 239 15.32 -2.49 -14.28
CA TRP A 239 15.63 -3.71 -13.51
C TRP A 239 14.40 -4.31 -12.81
N VAL A 240 13.40 -3.48 -12.45
CA VAL A 240 12.18 -3.94 -11.73
C VAL A 240 11.04 -4.38 -12.67
N LEU A 241 11.04 -3.98 -13.94
CA LEU A 241 10.01 -4.42 -14.91
C LEU A 241 10.29 -5.78 -15.54
N ALA A 242 11.50 -6.34 -15.38
CA ALA A 242 11.84 -7.67 -15.90
C ALA A 242 11.07 -8.82 -15.20
N PRO A 243 10.84 -8.81 -13.86
CA PRO A 243 10.12 -9.89 -13.19
C PRO A 243 8.59 -9.73 -13.18
N GLN A 244 8.05 -8.51 -13.34
CA GLN A 244 6.59 -8.27 -13.29
C GLN A 244 5.86 -8.74 -14.54
N HIS A 245 6.50 -8.63 -15.72
CA HIS A 245 5.96 -9.24 -16.95
C HIS A 245 5.91 -10.78 -16.85
N PHE A 246 6.87 -11.40 -16.18
CA PHE A 246 6.92 -12.85 -15.99
C PHE A 246 5.81 -13.37 -15.06
N MET A 247 5.50 -12.63 -13.97
CA MET A 247 4.44 -13.02 -13.05
C MET A 247 3.05 -12.86 -13.68
N GLN A 248 2.83 -11.79 -14.46
CA GLN A 248 1.56 -11.59 -15.17
C GLN A 248 1.37 -12.61 -16.29
N SER A 249 2.42 -12.99 -17.03
CA SER A 249 2.32 -14.08 -17.99
C SER A 249 2.02 -15.42 -17.31
N PHE A 250 2.61 -15.70 -16.14
CA PHE A 250 2.32 -16.93 -15.38
C PHE A 250 0.87 -17.00 -14.86
N ILE A 251 0.31 -15.89 -14.39
CA ILE A 251 -1.08 -15.83 -13.93
C ILE A 251 -2.03 -16.02 -15.12
N GLN A 252 -1.76 -15.35 -16.24
CA GLN A 252 -2.59 -15.41 -17.43
C GLN A 252 -2.50 -16.79 -18.13
N GLU A 253 -1.34 -17.45 -18.06
CA GLU A 253 -1.16 -18.83 -18.52
C GLU A 253 -1.89 -19.83 -17.62
N ASN A 254 -1.88 -19.63 -16.30
CA ASN A 254 -2.67 -20.46 -15.37
C ASN A 254 -4.19 -20.27 -15.53
N GLU A 255 -4.66 -19.04 -15.78
CA GLU A 255 -6.07 -18.77 -16.08
C GLU A 255 -6.49 -19.41 -17.41
N ASN A 256 -5.67 -19.27 -18.46
CA ASN A 256 -5.94 -19.92 -19.75
C ASN A 256 -5.92 -21.45 -19.64
N ASN A 257 -4.99 -22.03 -18.87
CA ASN A 257 -4.95 -23.47 -18.63
C ASN A 257 -6.16 -23.96 -17.83
N ASN A 258 -6.63 -23.21 -16.82
CA ASN A 258 -7.86 -23.56 -16.10
C ASN A 258 -9.12 -23.47 -16.98
N ILE A 259 -9.19 -22.50 -17.88
CA ILE A 259 -10.29 -22.39 -18.85
C ILE A 259 -10.27 -23.57 -19.84
N HIS A 260 -9.09 -23.96 -20.33
CA HIS A 260 -8.94 -25.13 -21.21
C HIS A 260 -9.29 -26.46 -20.51
N ILE A 261 -8.92 -26.63 -19.23
CA ILE A 261 -9.28 -27.81 -18.44
C ILE A 261 -10.80 -27.89 -18.23
N ASN A 262 -11.46 -26.77 -17.91
CA ASN A 262 -12.92 -26.73 -17.75
C ASN A 262 -13.66 -26.98 -19.07
N ASN A 263 -13.16 -26.47 -20.19
CA ASN A 263 -13.76 -26.73 -21.50
C ASN A 263 -13.56 -28.19 -21.95
N ASN A 264 -12.42 -28.82 -21.65
CA ASN A 264 -12.20 -30.24 -21.93
C ASN A 264 -13.07 -31.16 -21.04
N ASN A 265 -13.33 -30.76 -19.79
CA ASN A 265 -14.26 -31.48 -18.91
C ASN A 265 -15.72 -31.37 -19.38
N ASN A 266 -16.11 -30.24 -19.98
CA ASN A 266 -17.44 -30.08 -20.59
C ASN A 266 -17.58 -30.87 -21.90
N ASN A 267 -16.55 -30.89 -22.76
CA ASN A 267 -16.58 -31.66 -24.01
C ASN A 267 -16.56 -33.19 -23.79
N ASN A 268 -15.98 -33.66 -22.67
CA ASN A 268 -16.02 -35.07 -22.30
C ASN A 268 -17.37 -35.52 -21.71
N GLN A 269 -18.29 -34.60 -21.40
CA GLN A 269 -19.66 -34.94 -21.00
C GLN A 269 -20.62 -35.07 -22.20
N GLU A 270 -20.23 -34.63 -23.41
CA GLU A 270 -21.07 -34.73 -24.62
C GLU A 270 -20.76 -35.96 -25.51
N GLN A 271 -19.81 -36.82 -25.12
CA GLN A 271 -19.52 -38.06 -25.84
C GLN A 271 -19.90 -39.31 -25.02
N GLN A 272 -21.20 -39.61 -24.94
CA GLN A 272 -21.68 -40.98 -24.73
C GLN A 272 -22.11 -41.59 -26.08
N PRO A 273 -21.73 -42.84 -26.38
CA PRO A 273 -21.89 -43.43 -27.71
C PRO A 273 -23.36 -43.77 -28.03
N GLN A 274 -23.75 -43.47 -29.27
CA GLN A 274 -25.00 -43.91 -29.88
C GLN A 274 -24.92 -45.39 -30.30
N GLY A 275 -25.98 -46.16 -30.00
CA GLY A 275 -26.23 -47.54 -30.46
C GLY A 275 -26.86 -48.38 -29.33
N GLU A 276 -27.89 -49.22 -29.48
CA GLU A 276 -28.70 -49.72 -30.59
C GLU A 276 -30.04 -50.27 -30.00
N GLY A 277 -31.09 -50.41 -30.81
CA GLY A 277 -32.15 -51.43 -30.62
C GLY A 277 -33.51 -50.97 -30.08
N GLN A 278 -34.44 -50.60 -30.98
CA GLN A 278 -35.88 -50.63 -30.71
C GLN A 278 -36.49 -51.94 -31.27
N PRO A 279 -37.35 -52.66 -30.54
CA PRO A 279 -38.18 -53.70 -31.14
C PRO A 279 -39.47 -53.11 -31.72
N GLU A 280 -39.76 -53.54 -32.95
CA GLU A 280 -40.89 -53.21 -33.80
C GLU A 280 -42.23 -53.77 -33.27
N PRO A 281 -43.34 -53.01 -33.37
CA PRO A 281 -44.68 -53.59 -33.41
C PRO A 281 -45.38 -53.33 -34.76
N GLN A 282 -45.93 -54.41 -35.32
CA GLN A 282 -46.65 -54.48 -36.60
C GLN A 282 -47.98 -53.69 -36.64
N PRO A 283 -48.50 -53.36 -37.84
CA PRO A 283 -49.50 -52.32 -38.05
C PRO A 283 -50.95 -52.85 -38.08
N PRO A 284 -51.95 -51.97 -37.88
CA PRO A 284 -53.26 -52.16 -38.48
C PRO A 284 -53.61 -51.04 -39.49
N LEU A 285 -53.83 -51.50 -40.72
CA LEU A 285 -54.91 -51.16 -41.66
C LEU A 285 -55.43 -49.72 -41.78
N GLN A 286 -55.28 -49.21 -43.00
CA GLN A 286 -55.94 -48.06 -43.61
C GLN A 286 -57.47 -48.11 -43.49
N GLN A 287 -58.07 -46.92 -43.32
CA GLN A 287 -59.27 -46.38 -43.98
C GLN A 287 -59.72 -45.15 -43.16
N ASP A 288 -60.14 -44.00 -43.68
CA ASP A 288 -60.37 -43.51 -45.03
C ASP A 288 -60.69 -42.01 -44.90
N GLN A 289 -60.55 -41.26 -46.00
CA GLN A 289 -61.32 -40.03 -46.35
C GLN A 289 -61.37 -38.87 -45.32
N ARG A 290 -60.99 -37.64 -45.65
CA ARG A 290 -61.37 -36.86 -46.84
C ARG A 290 -60.60 -35.55 -46.86
#